data_AF-A0A7Y0PPE3-F1
#
_entry.id   AF-A0A7Y0PPE3-F1
#
_cell.length_a   1.000
_cell.length_b   1.000
_cell.length_c   1.000
_cell.angle_alpha   90.00
_cell.angle_beta   90.00
_cell.angle_gamma   90.00
#
_symmetry.space_group_name_H-M   'P 1'
#
loop_
_entity.id
_entity.type
_entity.pdbx_description
1 polymer ?
#
loop_
_entity_poly.entity_id
_entity_poly.type
_entity_poly.pdbx_seq_one_letter_code
_entity_poly.pdbx_strand_id
1 'polypeptide(L)'
;MFSKPTSVTYISNGFHSTGKDKHFGVDFAENGINAIRASADGTVTRSYYSASYGECIMILHQISGQEYETVYAHLKSGSRKVKVGDSVKKGQVIGIMGSTGDSTGQHLHFELHVGRWNVLKSNAVNPLPYFETDTKATTSNNKEYIVKAGDTLYQISRKYNTTIKVLSA
;
A
#
# COMPACT_ATOMS: atom_id res chain seq x y z
N MET A 1 2.45 10.27 -4.75
CA MET A 1 2.94 8.97 -4.25
C MET A 1 2.23 8.66 -2.93
N PHE A 2 2.27 7.41 -2.47
CA PHE A 2 1.58 6.98 -1.25
C PHE A 2 2.53 6.96 -0.05
N SER A 3 2.07 7.32 1.14
CA SER A 3 2.80 7.04 2.39
C SER A 3 2.44 5.66 2.94
N LYS A 4 3.32 5.09 3.77
CA LYS A 4 2.98 3.90 4.54
C LYS A 4 1.73 4.16 5.40
N PRO A 5 0.79 3.20 5.50
CA PRO A 5 -0.46 3.38 6.23
C PRO A 5 -0.30 3.25 7.75
N THR A 6 0.87 2.84 8.23
CA THR A 6 1.20 2.65 9.65
C THR A 6 2.70 2.84 9.85
N SER A 7 3.11 3.09 11.10
CA SER A 7 4.53 3.11 11.50
C SER A 7 5.11 1.71 11.70
N VAL A 8 4.25 0.68 11.77
CA VAL A 8 4.66 -0.74 11.87
C VAL A 8 5.49 -1.13 10.64
N THR A 9 6.64 -1.74 10.87
CA THR A 9 7.58 -2.14 9.80
C THR A 9 7.57 -3.64 9.53
N TYR A 10 7.13 -4.47 10.47
CA TYR A 10 7.08 -5.92 10.30
C TYR A 10 5.93 -6.32 9.38
N ILE A 11 6.29 -6.99 8.28
CA ILE A 11 5.36 -7.56 7.31
C ILE A 11 5.24 -9.06 7.61
N SER A 12 4.07 -9.47 8.06
CA SER A 12 3.76 -10.87 8.38
C SER A 12 3.37 -11.69 7.15
N ASN A 13 2.74 -11.04 6.16
CA ASN A 13 2.40 -11.66 4.88
C ASN A 13 2.46 -10.64 3.72
N GLY A 14 3.03 -11.06 2.59
CA GLY A 14 3.27 -10.20 1.42
C GLY A 14 2.20 -10.34 0.34
N PHE A 15 2.25 -9.50 -0.68
CA PHE A 15 1.34 -9.59 -1.83
C PHE A 15 1.70 -10.77 -2.74
N HIS A 16 0.71 -11.58 -3.11
CA HIS A 16 0.82 -12.61 -4.14
C HIS A 16 -0.54 -12.87 -4.81
N SER A 17 -0.63 -12.61 -6.11
CA SER A 17 -1.88 -12.72 -6.88
C SER A 17 -2.04 -14.06 -7.63
N THR A 18 -1.02 -14.91 -7.60
CA THR A 18 -0.97 -16.21 -8.28
C THR A 18 -0.85 -17.36 -7.28
N GLY A 19 -1.22 -18.58 -7.69
CA GLY A 19 -1.22 -19.75 -6.82
C GLY A 19 -2.55 -19.99 -6.11
N LYS A 20 -2.55 -21.00 -5.21
CA LYS A 20 -3.74 -21.43 -4.44
C LYS A 20 -4.03 -20.50 -3.27
N ASP A 21 -2.98 -20.01 -2.62
CA ASP A 21 -3.09 -19.05 -1.52
C ASP A 21 -2.88 -17.68 -2.14
N LYS A 22 -3.95 -16.93 -2.38
CA LYS A 22 -3.85 -15.56 -2.93
C LYS A 22 -3.96 -14.56 -1.79
N HIS A 23 -3.09 -13.56 -1.82
CA HIS A 23 -3.08 -12.47 -0.87
C HIS A 23 -2.96 -11.14 -1.62
N PHE A 24 -4.05 -10.39 -1.66
CA PHE A 24 -4.21 -9.21 -2.50
C PHE A 24 -3.79 -7.91 -1.80
N GLY A 25 -3.09 -8.04 -0.68
CA GLY A 25 -2.59 -6.94 0.12
C GLY A 25 -1.26 -7.28 0.77
N VAL A 26 -0.90 -6.50 1.78
CA VAL A 26 0.26 -6.69 2.64
C VAL A 26 -0.20 -6.55 4.09
N ASP A 27 0.27 -7.47 4.93
CA ASP A 27 -0.13 -7.55 6.34
C ASP A 27 0.96 -6.99 7.24
N PHE A 28 0.71 -5.82 7.83
CA PHE A 28 1.57 -5.19 8.82
C PHE A 28 1.13 -5.61 10.23
N ALA A 29 1.95 -6.37 10.94
CA ALA A 29 1.56 -6.96 12.23
C ALA A 29 2.38 -6.40 13.38
N GLU A 30 1.69 -5.89 14.40
CA GLU A 30 2.30 -5.49 15.68
C GLU A 30 1.21 -5.40 16.76
N ASN A 31 1.51 -5.92 17.95
CA ASN A 31 0.62 -5.83 19.10
C ASN A 31 0.52 -4.40 19.64
N GLY A 32 -0.60 -4.07 20.30
CA GLY A 32 -0.75 -2.80 21.01
C GLY A 32 -1.67 -1.80 20.32
N ILE A 33 -1.40 -0.50 20.42
CA ILE A 33 -2.23 0.55 19.81
C ILE A 33 -1.49 1.17 18.64
N ASN A 34 -1.75 0.63 17.44
CA ASN A 34 -1.10 1.08 16.21
C ASN A 34 -2.09 1.91 15.37
N ALA A 35 -1.74 3.17 15.13
CA ALA A 35 -2.58 4.08 14.34
C ALA A 35 -2.52 3.72 12.85
N ILE A 36 -3.69 3.65 12.22
CA ILE A 36 -3.82 3.50 10.77
C ILE A 36 -4.10 4.87 10.16
N ARG A 37 -3.36 5.20 9.10
CA ARG A 37 -3.36 6.49 8.42
C ARG A 37 -3.73 6.34 6.95
N ALA A 38 -4.43 7.33 6.42
CA ALA A 38 -4.66 7.43 4.98
C ALA A 38 -3.33 7.57 4.24
N SER A 39 -3.12 6.74 3.23
CA SER A 39 -1.86 6.65 2.47
C SER A 39 -1.72 7.78 1.45
N ALA A 40 -2.80 8.44 1.08
CA ALA A 40 -2.82 9.62 0.23
C ALA A 40 -4.08 10.45 0.51
N ASP A 41 -4.11 11.68 0.01
CA ASP A 41 -5.34 12.49 -0.06
C ASP A 41 -6.41 11.73 -0.84
N GLY A 42 -7.67 11.82 -0.43
CA GLY A 42 -8.74 11.07 -1.09
C GLY A 42 -10.11 11.28 -0.47
N THR A 43 -11.08 10.52 -0.97
CA THR A 43 -12.46 10.50 -0.46
C THR A 43 -12.82 9.08 -0.02
N VAL A 44 -13.40 8.96 1.17
CA VAL A 44 -13.83 7.67 1.72
C VAL A 44 -15.03 7.14 0.93
N THR A 45 -14.87 6.00 0.28
CA THR A 45 -15.91 5.32 -0.49
C THR A 45 -16.67 4.29 0.33
N ARG A 46 -16.00 3.65 1.28
CA ARG A 46 -16.59 2.69 2.22
C ARG A 46 -16.01 2.86 3.62
N SER A 47 -16.86 2.69 4.63
CA SER A 47 -16.48 2.65 6.04
C SER A 47 -17.53 1.81 6.78
N TYR A 48 -17.28 0.51 6.94
CA TYR A 48 -18.29 -0.46 7.36
C TYR A 48 -17.67 -1.73 7.93
N TYR A 49 -18.51 -2.60 8.49
CA TYR A 49 -18.12 -3.96 8.88
C TYR A 49 -18.37 -4.94 7.73
N SER A 50 -17.35 -5.76 7.42
CA SER A 50 -17.42 -6.87 6.48
C SER A 50 -17.09 -8.17 7.21
N ALA A 51 -17.73 -9.29 6.84
CA ALA A 51 -17.42 -10.58 7.44
C ALA A 51 -15.95 -11.00 7.23
N SER A 52 -15.38 -10.72 6.05
CA SER A 52 -13.99 -11.05 5.73
C SER A 52 -13.01 -9.98 6.21
N TYR A 53 -13.19 -8.73 5.78
CA TYR A 53 -12.25 -7.65 6.13
C TYR A 53 -12.41 -7.12 7.56
N GLY A 54 -13.46 -7.52 8.28
CA GLY A 54 -13.80 -6.94 9.57
C GLY A 54 -14.22 -5.48 9.45
N GLU A 55 -13.85 -4.68 10.44
CA GLU A 55 -13.99 -3.24 10.37
C GLU A 55 -13.02 -2.71 9.32
N CYS A 56 -13.54 -2.13 8.23
CA CYS A 56 -12.69 -1.68 7.14
C CYS A 56 -13.07 -0.29 6.62
N ILE A 57 -12.10 0.33 5.96
CA ILE A 57 -12.22 1.63 5.29
C ILE A 57 -11.65 1.48 3.88
N MET A 58 -12.32 2.05 2.89
CA MET A 58 -11.81 2.18 1.52
C MET A 58 -11.77 3.64 1.12
N ILE A 59 -10.69 4.06 0.46
CA ILE A 59 -10.43 5.46 0.11
C ILE A 59 -10.04 5.54 -1.36
N LEU A 60 -10.78 6.35 -2.10
CA LEU A 60 -10.51 6.66 -3.50
C LEU A 60 -9.55 7.84 -3.60
N HIS A 61 -8.56 7.70 -4.46
CA HIS A 61 -7.50 8.66 -4.69
C HIS A 61 -7.41 9.02 -6.16
N GLN A 62 -7.04 10.27 -6.44
CA GLN A 62 -6.64 10.73 -7.76
C GLN A 62 -5.19 11.21 -7.69
N ILE A 63 -4.28 10.47 -8.31
CA ILE A 63 -2.83 10.74 -8.24
C ILE A 63 -2.30 10.79 -9.67
N SER A 64 -1.81 11.97 -10.08
CA SER A 64 -1.25 12.20 -11.42
C SER A 64 -2.21 11.80 -12.55
N GLY A 65 -3.51 12.07 -12.39
CA GLY A 65 -4.55 11.74 -13.38
C GLY A 65 -4.96 10.26 -13.41
N GLN A 66 -4.41 9.42 -12.53
CA GLN A 66 -4.78 8.02 -12.38
C GLN A 66 -5.59 7.81 -11.09
N GLU A 67 -6.69 7.07 -11.21
CA GLU A 67 -7.50 6.65 -10.08
C GLU A 67 -6.86 5.45 -9.37
N TYR A 68 -6.89 5.47 -8.04
CA TYR A 68 -6.49 4.35 -7.19
C TYR A 68 -7.47 4.21 -6.03
N GLU A 69 -7.62 3.00 -5.51
CA GLU A 69 -8.37 2.77 -4.27
C GLU A 69 -7.52 1.96 -3.28
N THR A 70 -7.49 2.40 -2.03
CA THR A 70 -6.81 1.70 -0.94
C THR A 70 -7.83 1.04 -0.02
N VAL A 71 -7.49 -0.12 0.52
CA VAL A 71 -8.29 -0.84 1.51
C VAL A 71 -7.51 -0.95 2.81
N TYR A 72 -8.15 -0.59 3.91
CA TYR A 72 -7.64 -0.72 5.27
C TYR A 72 -8.56 -1.67 6.02
N ALA A 73 -8.09 -2.87 6.35
CA ALA A 73 -8.90 -3.92 6.95
C ALA A 73 -8.40 -4.35 8.33
N HIS A 74 -9.25 -5.14 9.01
CA HIS A 74 -9.06 -5.67 10.36
C HIS A 74 -8.89 -4.57 11.42
N LEU A 75 -9.51 -3.40 11.24
CA LEU A 75 -9.45 -2.33 12.25
C LEU A 75 -10.06 -2.82 13.57
N LYS A 76 -9.64 -2.21 14.68
CA LYS A 76 -10.25 -2.46 16.00
C LYS A 76 -11.72 -2.01 15.97
N SER A 77 -12.61 -2.80 16.58
CA SER A 77 -14.04 -2.48 16.68
C SER A 77 -14.28 -1.08 17.24
N GLY A 78 -15.12 -0.30 16.56
CA GLY A 78 -15.45 1.07 16.95
C GLY A 78 -14.32 2.10 16.77
N SER A 79 -13.18 1.73 16.18
CA SER A 79 -12.02 2.64 16.05
C SER A 79 -12.00 3.50 14.79
N ARG A 80 -12.86 3.21 13.79
CA ARG A 80 -12.94 4.01 12.55
C ARG A 80 -13.29 5.47 12.88
N LYS A 81 -12.55 6.40 12.29
CA LYS A 81 -12.68 7.84 12.52
C LYS A 81 -13.31 8.61 11.36
N VAL A 82 -13.68 7.90 10.30
CA VAL A 82 -14.19 8.47 9.05
C VAL A 82 -15.39 7.68 8.55
N LYS A 83 -16.27 8.35 7.80
CA LYS A 83 -17.47 7.78 7.17
C LYS A 83 -17.46 8.04 5.67
N VAL A 84 -18.34 7.35 4.93
CA VAL A 84 -18.50 7.51 3.48
C VAL A 84 -18.73 8.99 3.13
N GLY A 85 -18.02 9.48 2.12
CA GLY A 85 -18.08 10.86 1.64
C GLY A 85 -17.07 11.81 2.31
N ASP A 86 -16.45 11.42 3.43
CA ASP A 86 -15.44 12.26 4.07
C ASP A 86 -14.21 12.41 3.16
N SER A 87 -13.69 13.63 3.04
CA SER A 87 -12.37 13.87 2.48
C SER A 87 -11.29 13.64 3.53
N VAL A 88 -10.19 12.99 3.15
CA VAL A 88 -9.05 12.73 4.03
C VAL A 88 -7.76 13.31 3.45
N LYS A 89 -6.80 13.60 4.34
CA LYS A 89 -5.44 13.99 3.97
C LYS A 89 -4.44 12.86 4.16
N LYS A 90 -3.40 12.81 3.34
CA LYS A 90 -2.26 11.89 3.51
C LYS A 90 -1.73 11.99 4.95
N GLY A 91 -1.58 10.87 5.62
CA GLY A 91 -1.12 10.78 7.01
C GLY A 91 -2.20 11.01 8.08
N GLN A 92 -3.42 11.41 7.70
CA GLN A 92 -4.55 11.54 8.63
C GLN A 92 -4.86 10.19 9.27
N VAL A 93 -5.01 10.16 10.60
CA VAL A 93 -5.43 8.95 11.32
C VAL A 93 -6.89 8.64 11.00
N ILE A 94 -7.15 7.45 10.47
CA ILE A 94 -8.48 6.98 10.05
C ILE A 94 -9.01 5.83 10.92
N GLY A 95 -8.15 5.19 11.72
CA GLY A 95 -8.54 4.12 12.62
C GLY A 95 -7.37 3.58 13.44
N ILE A 96 -7.63 2.49 14.16
CA ILE A 96 -6.62 1.77 14.95
C ILE A 96 -6.57 0.32 14.46
N MET A 97 -5.37 -0.22 14.33
CA MET A 97 -5.13 -1.63 13.99
C MET A 97 -5.81 -2.57 14.99
N GLY A 98 -6.36 -3.67 14.50
CA GLY A 98 -7.06 -4.66 15.31
C GLY A 98 -6.96 -6.05 14.72
N SER A 99 -8.00 -6.86 14.94
CA SER A 99 -8.10 -8.24 14.45
C SER A 99 -9.58 -8.63 14.25
N THR A 100 -10.38 -7.73 13.69
CA THR A 100 -11.79 -8.01 13.39
C THR A 100 -11.94 -8.73 12.04
N GLY A 101 -13.05 -9.45 11.83
CA GLY A 101 -13.27 -10.22 10.61
C GLY A 101 -12.45 -11.50 10.56
N ASP A 102 -12.07 -11.91 9.36
CA ASP A 102 -11.25 -13.09 9.12
C ASP A 102 -9.77 -12.78 9.38
N SER A 103 -9.39 -12.79 10.66
CA SER A 103 -8.05 -12.44 11.13
C SER A 103 -7.69 -13.30 12.34
N THR A 104 -6.49 -13.88 12.33
CA THR A 104 -5.99 -14.75 13.42
C THR A 104 -5.17 -14.00 14.47
N GLY A 105 -4.78 -12.76 14.19
CA GLY A 105 -3.98 -11.94 15.11
C GLY A 105 -3.95 -10.47 14.71
N GLN A 106 -3.44 -9.61 15.58
CA GLN A 106 -3.46 -8.17 15.36
C GLN A 106 -2.57 -7.76 14.17
N HIS A 107 -3.20 -7.26 13.10
CA HIS A 107 -2.50 -6.74 11.93
C HIS A 107 -3.37 -5.74 11.15
N LEU A 108 -2.74 -4.98 10.27
CA LEU A 108 -3.40 -4.23 9.20
C LEU A 108 -3.21 -5.02 7.91
N HIS A 109 -4.31 -5.47 7.33
CA HIS A 109 -4.33 -5.89 5.93
C HIS A 109 -4.56 -4.67 5.04
N PHE A 110 -3.56 -4.35 4.22
CA PHE A 110 -3.56 -3.18 3.34
C PHE A 110 -3.53 -3.59 1.86
N GLU A 111 -4.55 -3.20 1.10
CA GLU A 111 -4.60 -3.42 -0.35
C GLU A 111 -4.45 -2.09 -1.11
N LEU A 112 -3.88 -2.17 -2.31
CA LEU A 112 -3.83 -1.08 -3.28
C LEU A 112 -4.38 -1.57 -4.62
N HIS A 113 -5.30 -0.80 -5.19
CA HIS A 113 -5.92 -1.09 -6.47
C HIS A 113 -5.63 0.04 -7.46
N VAL A 114 -5.33 -0.31 -8.71
CA VAL A 114 -5.26 0.64 -9.83
C VAL A 114 -6.68 0.77 -10.41
N GLY A 115 -7.35 1.89 -10.13
CA GLY A 115 -8.79 2.06 -10.24
C GLY A 115 -9.55 1.58 -8.99
N ARG A 116 -10.88 1.54 -9.08
CA ARG A 116 -11.74 1.10 -7.96
C ARG A 116 -11.54 -0.36 -7.57
N TRP A 117 -11.62 -0.63 -6.28
CA TRP A 117 -11.75 -1.97 -5.72
C TRP A 117 -12.93 -2.70 -6.34
N ASN A 118 -12.71 -3.97 -6.66
CA ASN A 118 -13.76 -4.86 -7.15
C ASN A 118 -13.66 -6.23 -6.46
N VAL A 119 -14.76 -6.97 -6.42
CA VAL A 119 -14.86 -8.25 -5.70
C VAL A 119 -13.85 -9.28 -6.19
N LEU A 120 -13.50 -9.25 -7.48
CA LEU A 120 -12.51 -10.17 -8.06
C LEU A 120 -11.08 -9.77 -7.73
N LYS A 121 -10.87 -8.57 -7.18
CA LYS A 121 -9.57 -7.96 -6.89
C LYS A 121 -8.62 -7.99 -8.10
N SER A 122 -9.19 -7.94 -9.30
CA SER A 122 -8.48 -8.12 -10.57
C SER A 122 -7.45 -7.03 -10.86
N ASN A 123 -7.58 -5.87 -10.20
CA ASN A 123 -6.71 -4.72 -10.31
C ASN A 123 -5.88 -4.45 -9.04
N ALA A 124 -5.84 -5.40 -8.11
CA ALA A 124 -4.96 -5.31 -6.94
C ALA A 124 -3.50 -5.41 -7.37
N VAL A 125 -2.64 -4.57 -6.79
CA VAL A 125 -1.20 -4.54 -7.06
C VAL A 125 -0.42 -4.61 -5.75
N ASN A 126 0.82 -5.09 -5.80
CA ASN A 126 1.71 -5.04 -4.66
C ASN A 126 1.89 -3.56 -4.23
N PRO A 127 1.51 -3.17 -2.99
CA PRO A 127 1.59 -1.79 -2.56
C PRO A 127 3.02 -1.32 -2.21
N LEU A 128 3.94 -2.23 -1.90
CA LEU A 128 5.28 -1.87 -1.41
C LEU A 128 6.07 -0.95 -2.37
N PRO A 129 6.06 -1.15 -3.70
CA PRO A 129 6.76 -0.27 -4.64
C PRO A 129 6.10 1.11 -4.81
N TYR A 130 4.87 1.31 -4.32
CA TYR A 130 4.13 2.57 -4.45
C TYR A 130 4.35 3.52 -3.27
N PHE A 131 4.95 3.01 -2.18
CA PHE A 131 5.27 3.83 -1.04
C PHE A 131 6.44 4.77 -1.33
N GLU A 132 6.30 6.00 -0.86
CA GLU A 132 7.38 6.97 -0.78
C GLU A 132 8.55 6.32 -0.03
N THR A 133 9.71 6.28 -0.67
CA THR A 133 10.96 6.02 0.04
C THR A 133 11.29 7.27 0.85
N ASP A 134 11.75 7.10 2.09
CA ASP A 134 12.22 8.21 2.90
C ASP A 134 13.46 8.84 2.23
N THR A 135 13.23 9.79 1.33
CA THR A 135 14.28 10.59 0.70
C THR A 135 14.80 11.70 1.62
N LYS A 136 14.41 11.72 2.91
CA LYS A 136 15.07 12.52 3.95
C LYS A 136 16.42 11.94 4.43
N ALA A 137 17.08 11.18 3.58
CA ALA A 137 18.52 10.98 3.56
C ALA A 137 18.97 10.72 2.11
N THR A 138 18.85 11.71 1.23
CA THR A 138 19.68 11.73 0.01
C THR A 138 21.11 12.10 0.41
N THR A 139 21.82 11.18 1.06
CA THR A 139 23.23 11.04 0.72
C THR A 139 23.21 10.45 -0.68
N SER A 140 23.42 11.32 -1.67
CA SER A 140 23.67 10.95 -3.06
C SER A 140 24.91 10.07 -3.10
N ASN A 141 24.77 8.78 -2.79
CA ASN A 141 25.70 7.77 -3.25
C ASN A 141 25.37 7.54 -4.72
N ASN A 142 25.81 8.48 -5.56
CA ASN A 142 25.89 8.28 -7.01
C ASN A 142 26.82 7.10 -7.24
N LYS A 143 26.27 5.87 -7.25
CA LYS A 143 26.95 4.72 -7.82
C LYS A 143 26.85 4.85 -9.33
N GLU A 144 27.78 5.59 -9.90
CA GLU A 144 27.96 5.68 -11.34
C GLU A 144 28.48 4.33 -11.85
N TYR A 145 27.90 3.87 -12.95
CA TYR A 145 28.37 2.69 -13.66
C TYR A 145 28.94 3.13 -15.01
N ILE A 146 30.22 2.85 -15.23
CA ILE A 146 30.86 3.07 -16.53
C ILE A 146 30.45 1.93 -17.46
N VAL A 147 29.60 2.24 -18.44
CA VAL A 147 29.13 1.31 -19.47
C VAL A 147 30.31 0.82 -20.31
N LYS A 148 30.44 -0.49 -20.48
CA LYS A 148 31.47 -1.13 -21.30
C LYS A 148 30.86 -1.70 -22.59
N ALA A 149 31.72 -1.96 -23.58
CA ALA A 149 31.30 -2.64 -24.80
C ALA A 149 30.64 -3.99 -24.47
N GLY A 150 29.42 -4.20 -24.95
CA GLY A 150 28.61 -5.40 -24.69
C GLY A 150 27.60 -5.28 -23.55
N ASP A 151 27.62 -4.19 -22.77
CA ASP A 151 26.61 -3.95 -21.75
C ASP A 151 25.27 -3.51 -22.37
N THR A 152 24.16 -3.98 -21.79
CA THR A 152 22.82 -3.46 -22.07
C THR A 152 22.23 -2.77 -20.85
N LEU A 153 21.37 -1.77 -21.05
CA LEU A 153 20.64 -1.12 -19.95
C LEU A 153 19.87 -2.15 -19.11
N TYR A 154 19.31 -3.18 -19.75
CA TYR A 154 18.63 -4.29 -19.07
C TYR A 154 19.54 -5.07 -18.12
N GLN A 155 20.72 -5.51 -18.58
CA GLN A 155 21.67 -6.24 -17.74
C GLN A 155 22.20 -5.39 -16.58
N ILE A 156 22.48 -4.11 -16.84
CA ILE A 156 22.91 -3.16 -15.80
C ILE A 156 21.81 -3.00 -14.75
N SER A 157 20.56 -2.82 -15.19
CA SER A 157 19.40 -2.65 -14.30
C SER A 157 19.17 -3.84 -13.38
N ARG A 158 19.34 -5.07 -13.90
CA ARG A 158 19.22 -6.32 -13.13
C ARG A 158 20.38 -6.50 -12.17
N LYS A 159 21.61 -6.19 -12.60
CA LYS A 159 22.82 -6.31 -11.78
C LYS A 159 22.83 -5.37 -10.58
N TYR A 160 22.35 -4.13 -10.78
CA TYR A 160 22.37 -3.08 -9.76
C TYR A 160 21.00 -2.79 -9.16
N ASN A 161 19.99 -3.61 -9.47
CA ASN A 161 18.61 -3.48 -8.99
C ASN A 161 18.05 -2.05 -9.14
N THR A 162 18.22 -1.46 -10.33
CA THR A 162 17.75 -0.11 -10.67
C THR A 162 16.66 -0.17 -11.76
N THR A 163 15.91 0.92 -11.94
CA THR A 163 14.86 1.03 -12.96
C THR A 163 15.40 1.73 -14.22
N ILE A 164 14.96 1.30 -15.40
CA ILE A 164 15.29 1.96 -16.67
C ILE A 164 14.06 2.78 -17.06
N LYS A 165 14.23 4.10 -17.17
CA LYS A 165 13.24 4.95 -17.81
C LYS A 165 13.66 5.15 -19.26
N VAL A 166 12.93 4.54 -20.20
CA VAL A 166 13.17 4.75 -21.63
C VAL A 166 12.81 6.19 -21.96
N LEU A 167 13.77 6.95 -22.51
CA LEU A 167 13.48 8.24 -23.11
C LEU A 167 12.92 7.97 -24.50
N SER A 168 11.64 8.25 -24.71
CA SER A 168 11.06 8.34 -26.04
C SER A 168 11.58 9.60 -26.73
N ALA A 169 12.09 9.46 -27.94
CA ALA A 169 12.42 10.59 -28.81
C ALA A 169 11.16 11.38 -29.20
#